data_AF-A0A502JNU1-F1
#
_entry.id   AF-A0A502JNU1-F1
#
_cell.length_a   1.000
_cell.length_b   1.000
_cell.length_c   1.000
_cell.angle_alpha   90.00
_cell.angle_beta   90.00
_cell.angle_gamma   90.00
#
_symmetry.space_group_name_H-M   'P 1'
#
loop_
_entity.id
_entity.type
_entity.pdbx_description
1 polymer ?
#
loop_
_entity_poly.entity_id
_entity_poly.type
_entity_poly.pdbx_seq_one_letter_code
_entity_poly.pdbx_strand_id
1 'polypeptide(L)' 'MILFLIAFSAMLFFLFDEPLAATLVLCGACWLSGWYFAHSTVATECERLGKFYVGKNVYQCSKIESKDE' A
#
# COMPACT_ATOMS: atom_id res chain seq x y z
N MET A 1 -7.01 4.67 -12.32
CA MET A 1 -7.04 3.59 -11.30
C MET A 1 -8.14 2.57 -11.58
N ILE A 2 -9.43 2.95 -11.60
CA ILE A 2 -10.55 2.01 -11.89
C ILE A 2 -10.41 1.31 -13.25
N LEU A 3 -10.14 2.05 -14.33
CA LEU A 3 -9.92 1.48 -15.67
C LEU A 3 -8.72 0.52 -15.73
N PHE A 4 -7.67 0.80 -14.96
CA PHE A 4 -6.49 -0.05 -14.86
C PHE A 4 -6.81 -1.36 -14.14
N LEU A 5 -7.61 -1.29 -13.05
CA LEU A 5 -8.07 -2.47 -12.32
C LEU A 5 -9.01 -3.34 -13.17
N ILE A 6 -9.89 -2.73 -13.98
CA ILE A 6 -10.78 -3.45 -14.90
C ILE A 6 -9.96 -4.14 -16.01
N ALA A 7 -9.00 -3.43 -16.61
CA ALA A 7 -8.13 -4.01 -17.65
C ALA A 7 -7.24 -5.14 -17.10
N PHE A 8 -6.69 -4.96 -15.90
CA PHE A 8 -5.86 -5.96 -15.23
C PHE A 8 -6.68 -7.20 -14.84
N SER A 9 -7.90 -6.99 -14.32
CA SER A 9 -8.87 -8.06 -14.08
C SER A 9 -9.16 -8.87 -15.35
N ALA A 10 -9.52 -8.20 -16.45
CA ALA A 10 -9.80 -8.86 -17.73
C ALA A 10 -8.60 -9.64 -18.27
N MET A 11 -7.38 -9.09 -18.17
CA MET A 11 -6.14 -9.78 -18.54
C MET A 11 -5.93 -11.05 -17.69
N LEU A 12 -6.15 -10.98 -16.38
CA LEU A 12 -5.99 -12.13 -15.49
C LEU A 12 -7.04 -13.21 -15.75
N PHE A 13 -8.30 -12.84 -16.03
CA PHE A 13 -9.32 -13.81 -16.44
C PHE A 13 -8.91 -14.55 -17.73
N PHE A 14 -8.34 -13.86 -18.71
CA PHE A 14 -7.83 -14.46 -19.94
C PHE A 14 -6.59 -15.36 -19.73
N LEU A 15 -5.76 -15.09 -18.71
CA LEU A 15 -4.52 -15.82 -18.48
C LEU A 15 -4.72 -17.10 -17.66
N PHE A 16 -5.70 -17.13 -16.76
CA PHE A 16 -5.81 -18.20 -15.77
C PHE A 16 -6.91 -19.21 -16.06
N ASP A 17 -7.95 -18.90 -16.88
CA ASP A 17 -9.19 -19.69 -17.08
C ASP A 17 -9.92 -20.15 -15.79
N GLU A 18 -9.34 -19.88 -14.62
CA GLU A 18 -9.77 -20.27 -13.29
C GLU A 18 -10.00 -19.00 -12.46
N PRO A 19 -11.27 -18.63 -12.21
CA PRO A 19 -11.65 -17.36 -11.60
C PRO A 19 -11.15 -17.23 -10.16
N LEU A 20 -10.95 -18.37 -9.48
CA LEU A 20 -10.42 -18.42 -8.12
C LEU A 20 -8.96 -17.93 -8.07
N ALA A 21 -8.11 -18.40 -8.98
CA ALA A 21 -6.70 -18.03 -9.03
C ALA A 21 -6.52 -16.54 -9.34
N ALA A 22 -7.26 -16.02 -10.33
CA ALA A 22 -7.25 -14.60 -10.67
C ALA A 22 -7.69 -13.71 -9.50
N THR A 23 -8.73 -14.12 -8.76
CA THR A 23 -9.21 -13.41 -7.57
C THR A 23 -8.17 -13.36 -6.47
N LEU A 24 -7.51 -14.49 -6.18
CA LEU A 24 -6.46 -14.57 -5.16
C LEU A 24 -5.27 -13.67 -5.51
N VAL A 25 -4.85 -13.67 -6.78
CA VAL A 25 -3.77 -12.80 -7.28
C VAL A 25 -4.15 -11.33 -7.14
N LEU A 26 -5.35 -10.93 -7.55
CA LEU A 26 -5.84 -9.56 -7.42
C LEU A 26 -5.89 -9.11 -5.95
N CYS A 27 -6.46 -9.94 -5.07
CA CYS A 27 -6.54 -9.65 -3.64
C CYS A 27 -5.15 -9.49 -3.02
N GLY A 28 -4.21 -10.39 -3.33
CA GLY A 28 -2.83 -10.31 -2.86
C GLY A 28 -2.12 -9.06 -3.36
N ALA A 29 -2.25 -8.73 -4.65
CA ALA A 29 -1.64 -7.54 -5.25
C ALA A 29 -2.20 -6.24 -4.65
N CYS A 30 -3.51 -6.12 -4.51
CA CYS A 30 -4.16 -4.96 -3.89
C CYS A 30 -3.77 -4.81 -2.41
N TRP A 31 -3.70 -5.91 -1.67
CA TRP A 31 -3.28 -5.90 -0.27
C TRP A 31 -1.83 -5.41 -0.10
N LEU A 32 -0.89 -6.01 -0.84
CA LEU A 32 0.53 -5.66 -0.76
C LEU A 32 0.81 -4.23 -1.23
N SER A 33 0.19 -3.81 -2.34
CA SER A 33 0.36 -2.45 -2.85
C SER A 33 -0.22 -1.39 -1.91
N GLY A 34 -1.42 -1.64 -1.34
CA GLY A 34 -2.03 -0.77 -0.35
C GLY A 34 -1.17 -0.65 0.92
N TRP A 35 -0.67 -1.78 1.42
CA TRP A 35 0.23 -1.81 2.58
C TRP A 35 1.51 -1.01 2.32
N TYR A 36 2.16 -1.24 1.18
CA TYR A 36 3.40 -0.56 0.81
C TYR A 36 3.21 0.95 0.67
N PHE A 37 2.16 1.38 -0.05
CA PHE A 37 1.88 2.80 -0.25
C PHE A 37 1.56 3.52 1.06
N ALA A 38 0.77 2.90 1.94
CA ALA A 38 0.42 3.46 3.24
C ALA A 38 1.68 3.65 4.11
N HIS A 39 2.52 2.61 4.23
CA HIS A 39 3.74 2.69 5.05
C HIS A 39 4.76 3.68 4.47
N SER A 40 4.93 3.71 3.15
CA SER A 40 5.83 4.67 2.50
C SER A 40 5.34 6.10 2.70
N THR A 41 4.04 6.36 2.56
CA THR A 41 3.47 7.70 2.77
C THR A 41 3.66 8.15 4.21
N VAL A 42 3.36 7.28 5.18
CA VAL A 42 3.59 7.56 6.60
C VAL A 42 5.07 7.85 6.86
N ALA A 43 6.00 7.05 6.34
CA ALA A 43 7.44 7.27 6.52
C ALA A 43 7.90 8.61 5.91
N THR A 44 7.53 8.89 4.66
CA THR A 44 7.92 10.13 3.97
C THR A 44 7.35 11.37 4.67
N GLU A 45 6.07 11.34 5.05
CA GLU A 45 5.46 12.47 5.76
C GLU A 45 6.00 12.63 7.18
N CYS A 46 6.37 11.52 7.84
CA CYS A 46 7.07 11.58 9.10
C CYS A 46 8.43 12.28 8.99
N GLU A 47 9.22 11.91 7.98
CA GLU A 47 10.53 12.52 7.73
C GLU A 47 10.40 14.00 7.40
N ARG A 48 9.34 14.38 6.68
CA ARG A 48 9.10 15.77 6.26
C ARG A 48 8.57 16.68 7.38
N LEU A 49 7.66 16.18 8.21
CA LEU A 49 6.93 17.00 9.21
C LEU A 49 7.29 16.68 10.66
N GLY A 50 7.79 15.47 10.94
CA GLY A 50 8.00 14.95 12.30
C GLY A 50 6.70 14.68 13.08
N LYS A 51 5.53 14.77 12.43
CA LYS A 51 4.22 14.60 13.08
C LYS A 51 3.08 14.27 12.12
N PHE A 52 2.05 13.62 12.65
CA PHE A 52 0.79 13.30 11.99
C PHE A 52 -0.41 13.93 12.70
N TYR A 53 -1.44 14.26 11.94
CA TYR A 53 -2.67 14.87 12.43
C TYR A 53 -3.83 13.90 12.23
N VAL A 54 -4.51 13.50 13.31
CA VAL A 54 -5.68 12.62 13.26
C VAL A 54 -6.83 13.25 14.03
N GLY A 55 -7.77 13.86 13.30
CA GLY A 55 -8.83 14.67 13.88
C GLY A 55 -8.25 15.87 14.65
N LYS A 56 -8.42 15.88 15.97
CA LYS A 56 -7.87 16.93 16.86
C LYS A 56 -6.53 16.51 17.50
N ASN A 57 -6.08 15.29 17.28
CA ASN A 57 -4.87 14.74 17.89
C ASN A 57 -3.66 14.97 17.00
N VAL A 58 -2.52 15.26 17.61
CA VAL A 58 -1.22 15.38 16.95
C VAL A 58 -0.31 14.29 17.51
N TYR A 59 0.19 13.43 16.62
CA TYR A 59 1.14 12.36 16.94
C TYR A 59 2.52 12.79 16.48
N GLN A 60 3.53 12.70 17.34
CA GLN A 60 4.91 12.90 16.94
C GLN A 60 5.50 11.59 16.45
N CYS A 61 6.42 11.67 15.49
CA CYS A 61 7.10 10.51 14.96
C CYS A 61 8.57 10.87 14.67
N SER A 62 9.44 9.89 14.82
CA SER A 62 10.86 10.00 14.51
C SER A 62 11.33 8.72 13.84
N LYS A 63 12.26 8.86 12.89
CA LYS A 63 12.97 7.73 12.32
C LYS A 63 13.89 7.16 13.42
N ILE A 64 13.78 5.86 13.66
CA ILE A 64 14.74 5.18 14.53
C ILE A 64 16.00 4.96 13.70
N GLU A 65 17.03 5.75 13.97
CA GLU A 65 18.37 5.42 13.50
C GLU A 65 18.88 4.28 14.39
N SER A 66 19.12 3.10 13.79
CA SER A 66 19.90 2.09 14.48
C SER A 66 21.27 2.72 14.75
N LYS A 67 21.62 2.88 16.03
CA LYS A 67 23.02 3.13 16.37
C LYS A 67 23.77 1.91 15.87
N ASP A 68 24.57 2.09 14.82
CA ASP A 68 25.68 1.18 14.54
C ASP A 68 26.63 1.28 15.75
N GLU A 69 26.41 0.43 16.76
CA GLU A 69 27.40 0.14 17.82
C GLU A 69 28.35 -0.97 17.35
#